data_AF-A0A350CSX2-F1
#
_entry.id   AF-A0A350CSX2-F1
#
_cell.length_a   1.000
_cell.length_b   1.000
_cell.length_c   1.000
_cell.angle_alpha   90.00
_cell.angle_beta   90.00
_cell.angle_gamma   90.00
#
_symmetry.space_group_name_H-M   'P 1'
#
loop_
_entity.id
_entity.type
_entity.pdbx_description
1 polymer ?
#
loop_
_entity_poly.entity_id
_entity_poly.type
_entity_poly.pdbx_seq_one_letter_code
_entity_poly.pdbx_strand_id
1 'polypeptide(L)'
;MKKLLITTVAALAMSATGAQAEDARGLWSGTIANTLRVIVQFDKPADGPWEATLKVPAQNLVTRVEDVVVTPERIAFALPRLKASYAATWSAQDQAWNGAWTQGQATPLNLKRTTLEATKPKRPQEDEIAARPPAYASSEVSFENEAAGATLAGTLTIPHGKGPFPAVVLVHGSGPIDRDSTVFGHKPFLVLADYLSRQGIAVLRYDKRGVGKSTGNRNEATTLDLADDAAAALRFLRARPDVDIRRIGVIGHSEGGLVAPLLASRDPALAYIVMLGGPPPAASRSRAG
;
A
#
# COMPACT_ATOMS: atom_id res chain seq x y z
N MET A 1 -76.10 26.41 -40.16
CA MET A 1 -75.13 26.02 -39.11
C MET A 1 -74.26 24.88 -39.63
N LYS A 2 -73.01 25.13 -40.04
CA LYS A 2 -71.96 24.13 -40.23
C LYS A 2 -70.66 24.73 -39.67
N LYS A 3 -70.09 24.07 -38.66
CA LYS A 3 -68.99 24.56 -37.81
C LYS A 3 -67.66 24.46 -38.54
N LEU A 4 -66.86 25.52 -38.43
CA LEU A 4 -65.48 25.64 -38.88
C LEU A 4 -64.57 24.96 -37.83
N LEU A 5 -63.77 23.96 -38.21
CA LEU A 5 -62.71 23.41 -37.36
C LEU A 5 -61.47 24.30 -37.46
N ILE A 6 -61.04 24.86 -36.33
CA ILE A 6 -59.76 25.56 -36.18
C ILE A 6 -58.78 24.55 -35.56
N THR A 7 -57.73 24.20 -36.30
CA THR A 7 -56.66 23.32 -35.82
C THR A 7 -55.58 24.19 -35.18
N THR A 8 -55.47 24.16 -33.85
CA THR A 8 -54.42 24.86 -33.10
C THR A 8 -53.15 24.02 -33.09
N VAL A 9 -52.06 24.52 -33.67
CA VAL A 9 -50.72 23.93 -33.53
C VAL A 9 -50.13 24.44 -32.22
N ALA A 10 -49.97 23.55 -31.23
CA ALA A 10 -49.27 23.85 -29.99
C ALA A 10 -47.75 23.74 -30.23
N ALA A 11 -47.03 24.85 -30.10
CA ALA A 11 -45.58 24.86 -30.09
C ALA A 11 -45.08 24.37 -28.71
N LEU A 12 -44.44 23.20 -28.68
CA LEU A 12 -43.69 22.75 -27.50
C LEU A 12 -42.40 23.56 -27.40
N ALA A 13 -42.33 24.48 -26.44
CA ALA A 13 -41.07 25.06 -26.01
C ALA A 13 -40.31 24.02 -25.18
N MET A 14 -39.29 23.39 -25.77
CA MET A 14 -38.31 22.61 -25.02
C MET A 14 -37.41 23.58 -24.24
N SER A 15 -37.68 23.74 -22.95
CA SER A 15 -36.74 24.35 -22.02
C SER A 15 -35.54 23.42 -21.84
N ALA A 16 -34.42 23.74 -22.49
CA ALA A 16 -33.14 23.12 -22.19
C ALA A 16 -32.74 23.53 -20.76
N THR A 17 -33.00 22.65 -19.80
CA THR A 17 -32.38 22.74 -18.47
C THR A 17 -30.88 22.59 -18.67
N GLY A 18 -30.14 23.70 -18.59
CA GLY A 18 -28.68 23.68 -18.60
C GLY A 18 -28.20 22.72 -17.52
N ALA A 19 -27.49 21.66 -17.94
CA ALA A 19 -26.98 20.67 -17.02
C ALA A 19 -25.97 21.34 -16.09
N GLN A 20 -26.36 21.59 -14.84
CA GLN A 20 -25.44 22.10 -13.84
C GLN A 20 -24.33 21.07 -13.61
N ALA A 21 -23.10 21.53 -13.63
CA ALA A 21 -21.98 20.66 -13.31
C ALA A 21 -21.92 20.34 -11.83
N GLU A 22 -21.44 19.15 -11.54
CA GLU A 22 -21.18 18.74 -10.17
C GLU A 22 -20.04 19.58 -9.58
N ASP A 23 -20.13 19.86 -8.28
CA ASP A 23 -19.08 20.55 -7.53
C ASP A 23 -17.73 19.86 -7.70
N ALA A 24 -16.75 20.57 -8.28
CA ALA A 24 -15.43 20.01 -8.54
C ALA A 24 -14.66 19.66 -7.27
N ARG A 25 -15.06 20.13 -6.07
CA ARG A 25 -14.39 19.78 -4.81
C ARG A 25 -14.33 18.27 -4.58
N GLY A 26 -13.21 17.84 -4.02
CA GLY A 26 -12.96 16.46 -3.61
C GLY A 26 -12.11 15.68 -4.60
N LEU A 27 -12.24 14.35 -4.55
CA LEU A 27 -11.36 13.42 -5.26
C LEU A 27 -11.98 12.95 -6.56
N TRP A 28 -11.15 12.99 -7.60
CA TRP A 28 -11.47 12.51 -8.92
C TRP A 28 -10.39 11.55 -9.40
N SER A 29 -10.77 10.49 -10.10
CA SER A 29 -9.84 9.49 -10.63
C SER A 29 -10.10 9.28 -12.11
N GLY A 30 -9.03 9.06 -12.86
CA GLY A 30 -9.07 8.66 -14.26
C GLY A 30 -7.82 7.89 -14.64
N THR A 31 -7.74 7.48 -15.90
CA THR A 31 -6.60 6.69 -16.41
C THR A 31 -6.09 7.31 -17.70
N ILE A 32 -4.79 7.61 -17.74
CA ILE A 32 -4.10 8.07 -18.94
C ILE A 32 -3.70 6.84 -19.76
N ALA A 33 -3.95 6.87 -21.07
CA ALA A 33 -3.62 5.79 -22.00
C ALA A 33 -4.12 4.40 -21.55
N ASN A 34 -5.24 4.35 -20.81
CA ASN A 34 -5.81 3.14 -20.21
C ASN A 34 -4.87 2.33 -19.30
N THR A 35 -3.74 2.89 -18.88
CA THR A 35 -2.71 2.19 -18.09
C THR A 35 -2.35 2.94 -16.81
N LEU A 36 -2.14 4.25 -16.89
CA LEU A 36 -1.64 5.02 -15.75
C LEU A 36 -2.79 5.71 -15.01
N ARG A 37 -3.18 5.13 -13.86
CA ARG A 37 -4.19 5.74 -12.99
C ARG A 37 -3.66 7.01 -12.33
N VAL A 38 -4.46 8.07 -12.42
CA VAL A 38 -4.21 9.34 -11.74
C VAL A 38 -5.40 9.70 -10.84
N ILE A 39 -5.09 10.37 -9.74
CA ILE A 39 -6.09 10.89 -8.81
C ILE A 39 -5.81 12.38 -8.64
N VAL A 40 -6.82 13.21 -8.83
CA VAL A 40 -6.74 14.65 -8.62
C VAL A 40 -7.67 15.00 -7.47
N GLN A 41 -7.12 15.68 -6.46
CA GLN A 41 -7.91 16.29 -5.41
C GLN A 41 -8.04 17.77 -5.72
N PHE A 42 -9.25 18.29 -5.84
CA PHE A 42 -9.51 19.73 -5.93
C PHE A 42 -10.04 20.24 -4.59
N ASP A 43 -9.44 21.32 -4.12
CA ASP A 43 -9.82 22.00 -2.88
C ASP A 43 -10.09 23.48 -3.17
N LYS A 44 -11.11 24.03 -2.52
CA LYS A 44 -11.45 25.45 -2.60
C LYS A 44 -11.57 26.00 -1.18
N PRO A 45 -10.49 26.58 -0.62
CA PRO A 45 -10.57 27.30 0.65
C PRO A 45 -11.60 28.44 0.56
N ALA A 46 -12.20 28.80 1.70
CA ALA A 46 -13.27 29.81 1.77
C ALA A 46 -12.88 31.11 1.05
N ASP A 47 -11.68 31.63 1.35
CA ASP A 47 -11.16 32.90 0.82
C ASP A 47 -9.92 32.73 -0.09
N GLY A 48 -9.65 31.51 -0.57
CA GLY A 48 -8.47 31.18 -1.37
C GLY A 48 -8.77 30.87 -2.84
N PRO A 49 -7.76 30.86 -3.73
CA PRO A 49 -7.93 30.32 -5.09
C PRO A 49 -8.25 28.82 -5.05
N TRP A 50 -8.66 28.26 -6.18
CA TRP A 50 -8.72 26.80 -6.32
C TRP A 50 -7.31 26.22 -6.21
N GLU A 51 -7.21 25.09 -5.52
CA GLU A 51 -5.99 24.32 -5.41
C GLU A 51 -6.25 22.90 -5.90
N ALA A 52 -5.20 22.24 -6.39
CA ALA A 52 -5.28 20.83 -6.69
C ALA A 52 -3.97 20.08 -6.46
N THR A 53 -4.11 18.81 -6.10
CA THR A 53 -3.01 17.86 -5.92
C THR A 53 -3.21 16.67 -6.83
N LEU A 54 -2.19 16.37 -7.64
CA LEU A 54 -2.11 15.16 -8.45
C LEU A 54 -1.40 14.06 -7.67
N LYS A 55 -1.98 12.86 -7.66
CA LYS A 55 -1.39 11.63 -7.16
C LYS A 55 -1.32 10.61 -8.29
N VAL A 56 -0.16 10.00 -8.48
CA VAL A 56 0.06 8.88 -9.42
C VAL A 56 0.56 7.68 -8.61
N PRO A 57 -0.36 6.84 -8.09
CA PRO A 57 0.00 5.79 -7.12
C PRO A 57 1.07 4.83 -7.61
N ALA A 58 1.01 4.42 -8.88
CA ALA A 58 1.97 3.50 -9.48
C ALA A 58 3.41 4.04 -9.52
N GLN A 59 3.58 5.36 -9.40
CA GLN A 59 4.87 6.04 -9.45
C GLN A 59 5.27 6.64 -8.09
N ASN A 60 4.47 6.40 -7.03
CA ASN A 60 4.63 7.04 -5.72
C ASN A 60 4.76 8.58 -5.81
N LEU A 61 4.12 9.19 -6.82
CA LEU A 61 4.19 10.62 -7.07
C LEU A 61 3.00 11.30 -6.41
N VAL A 62 3.29 12.32 -5.60
CA VAL A 62 2.31 13.29 -5.09
C VAL A 62 2.87 14.67 -5.35
N THR A 63 2.13 15.51 -6.08
CA THR A 63 2.58 16.86 -6.41
C THR A 63 1.40 17.81 -6.50
N ARG A 64 1.63 19.06 -6.11
CA ARG A 64 0.71 20.17 -6.40
C ARG A 64 0.73 20.47 -7.90
N VAL A 65 -0.42 20.84 -8.44
CA VAL A 65 -0.55 21.35 -9.82
C VAL A 65 -0.64 22.88 -9.82
N GLU A 66 -0.33 23.49 -10.95
CA GLU A 66 -0.32 24.94 -11.16
C GLU A 66 -1.46 25.35 -12.10
N ASP A 67 -1.72 26.65 -12.22
CA ASP A 67 -2.74 27.22 -13.12
C ASP A 67 -4.12 26.56 -13.04
N VAL A 68 -4.58 26.30 -11.81
CA VAL A 68 -5.85 25.60 -11.56
C VAL A 68 -7.03 26.49 -11.95
N VAL A 69 -7.75 26.06 -12.99
CA VAL A 69 -8.99 26.67 -13.45
C VAL A 69 -10.13 25.71 -13.12
N VAL A 70 -11.12 26.22 -12.40
CA VAL A 70 -12.37 25.50 -12.14
C VAL A 70 -13.53 26.45 -12.36
N THR A 71 -14.36 26.13 -13.33
CA THR A 71 -15.65 26.75 -13.61
C THR A 71 -16.73 25.67 -13.63
N PRO A 72 -18.02 26.03 -13.69
CA PRO A 72 -19.07 25.02 -13.88
C PRO A 72 -18.82 24.15 -15.11
N GLU A 73 -18.32 24.70 -16.22
CA GLU A 73 -18.22 23.93 -17.47
C GLU A 73 -16.85 23.30 -17.69
N ARG A 74 -15.81 23.76 -16.99
CA ARG A 74 -14.42 23.40 -17.29
C ARG A 74 -13.57 23.23 -16.04
N ILE A 75 -12.70 22.23 -16.08
CA ILE A 75 -11.52 22.15 -15.21
C ILE A 75 -10.24 22.11 -16.04
N ALA A 76 -9.18 22.76 -15.56
CA ALA A 76 -7.85 22.67 -16.14
C ALA A 76 -6.76 22.92 -15.10
N PHE A 77 -5.57 22.39 -15.36
CA PHE A 77 -4.36 22.66 -14.56
C PHE A 77 -3.09 22.32 -15.37
N ALA A 78 -1.95 22.81 -14.90
CA ALA A 78 -0.64 22.61 -15.50
C ALA A 78 0.36 21.96 -14.53
N LEU A 79 1.34 21.27 -15.09
CA LEU A 79 2.51 20.70 -14.40
C LEU A 79 3.76 21.07 -15.20
N PRO A 80 4.26 22.31 -15.10
CA PRO A 80 5.36 22.80 -15.93
C PRO A 80 6.62 21.94 -15.82
N ARG A 81 6.95 21.46 -14.62
CA ARG A 81 8.09 20.56 -14.38
C ARG A 81 8.02 19.25 -15.15
N LEU A 82 6.82 18.75 -15.43
CA LEU A 82 6.59 17.53 -16.19
C LEU A 82 6.29 17.82 -17.67
N LYS A 83 6.28 19.10 -18.09
CA LYS A 83 5.82 19.55 -19.40
C LYS A 83 4.43 18.98 -19.74
N ALA A 84 3.55 18.98 -18.74
CA ALA A 84 2.23 18.38 -18.85
C ALA A 84 1.11 19.36 -18.48
N SER A 85 -0.07 19.14 -19.02
CA SER A 85 -1.29 19.87 -18.68
C SER A 85 -2.54 19.00 -18.83
N TYR A 86 -3.63 19.44 -18.22
CA TYR A 86 -4.93 18.80 -18.34
C TYR A 86 -6.01 19.85 -18.56
N ALA A 87 -6.96 19.54 -19.44
CA ALA A 87 -8.18 20.32 -19.61
C ALA A 87 -9.36 19.38 -19.90
N ALA A 88 -10.50 19.68 -19.31
CA ALA A 88 -11.72 18.89 -19.44
C ALA A 88 -12.97 19.73 -19.33
N THR A 89 -14.06 19.20 -19.88
CA THR A 89 -15.41 19.76 -19.77
C THR A 89 -16.34 18.78 -19.07
N TRP A 90 -17.34 19.30 -18.34
CA TRP A 90 -18.31 18.45 -17.67
C TRP A 90 -19.21 17.72 -18.67
N SER A 91 -19.37 16.41 -18.49
CA SER A 91 -20.37 15.58 -19.18
C SER A 91 -21.41 15.11 -18.17
N ALA A 92 -22.62 15.66 -18.26
CA ALA A 92 -23.73 15.24 -17.41
C ALA A 92 -24.19 13.81 -17.72
N GLN A 93 -24.02 13.33 -18.95
CA GLN A 93 -24.33 11.96 -19.33
C GLN A 93 -23.37 10.97 -18.67
N ASP A 94 -22.08 11.29 -18.62
CA ASP A 94 -21.05 10.39 -18.08
C ASP A 94 -20.83 10.58 -16.57
N GLN A 95 -21.40 11.65 -16.01
CA GLN A 95 -21.11 12.15 -14.66
C GLN A 95 -19.59 12.25 -14.45
N ALA A 96 -18.92 12.89 -15.41
CA ALA A 96 -17.47 12.92 -15.52
C ALA A 96 -16.96 14.21 -16.14
N TRP A 97 -15.73 14.59 -15.78
CA TRP A 97 -14.97 15.57 -16.53
C TRP A 97 -14.26 14.87 -17.69
N ASN A 98 -14.76 15.07 -18.90
CA ASN A 98 -14.19 14.47 -20.10
C ASN A 98 -13.11 15.39 -20.66
N GLY A 99 -11.88 14.90 -20.77
CA GLY A 99 -10.75 15.74 -21.12
C GLY A 99 -9.55 15.01 -21.67
N ALA A 100 -8.46 15.75 -21.77
CA ALA A 100 -7.20 15.25 -22.28
C ALA A 100 -6.04 15.65 -21.38
N TRP A 101 -5.21 14.67 -21.04
CA TRP A 101 -3.86 14.88 -20.53
C TRP A 101 -2.93 15.14 -21.70
N THR A 102 -2.21 16.26 -21.68
CA THR A 102 -1.25 16.62 -22.73
C THR A 102 0.15 16.57 -22.16
N GLN A 103 1.01 15.72 -22.72
CA GLN A 103 2.43 15.67 -22.42
C GLN A 103 3.19 15.27 -23.70
N GLY A 104 3.52 16.28 -24.51
CA GLY A 104 3.92 16.08 -25.91
C GLY A 104 2.71 15.79 -26.82
N GLN A 105 2.01 14.68 -26.59
CA GLN A 105 0.76 14.33 -27.28
C GLN A 105 -0.43 14.38 -26.31
N ALA A 106 -1.61 14.69 -26.85
CA ALA A 106 -2.86 14.66 -26.10
C ALA A 106 -3.38 13.22 -25.98
N THR A 107 -3.67 12.79 -24.75
CA THR A 107 -4.20 11.46 -24.42
C THR A 107 -5.50 11.62 -23.65
N PRO A 108 -6.58 10.89 -23.99
CA PRO A 108 -7.83 10.97 -23.24
C PRO A 108 -7.61 10.68 -21.75
N LEU A 109 -8.23 11.52 -20.92
CA LEU A 109 -8.30 11.34 -19.48
C LEU A 109 -9.67 11.85 -19.02
N ASN A 110 -10.56 10.92 -18.69
CA ASN A 110 -11.86 11.25 -18.11
C ASN A 110 -11.77 11.07 -16.59
N LEU A 111 -12.09 12.11 -15.84
CA LEU A 111 -12.06 12.10 -14.38
C LEU A 111 -13.47 11.89 -13.84
N LYS A 112 -13.64 10.83 -13.04
CA LYS A 112 -14.88 10.49 -12.33
C LYS A 112 -14.71 10.63 -10.83
N ARG A 113 -15.78 10.96 -10.11
CA ARG A 113 -15.75 11.08 -8.65
C ARG A 113 -15.27 9.77 -8.02
N THR A 114 -14.42 9.88 -7.00
CA THR A 114 -13.89 8.74 -6.26
C THR A 114 -13.84 9.05 -4.76
N THR A 115 -13.63 8.03 -3.94
CA THR A 115 -13.31 8.16 -2.51
C THR A 115 -11.86 7.75 -2.26
N LEU A 116 -11.31 8.11 -1.09
CA LEU A 116 -10.02 7.60 -0.63
C LEU A 116 -9.99 6.07 -0.53
N GLU A 117 -11.12 5.43 -0.26
CA GLU A 117 -11.17 3.96 -0.21
C GLU A 117 -11.05 3.36 -1.61
N ALA A 118 -11.80 3.89 -2.58
CA ALA A 118 -11.75 3.46 -3.98
C ALA A 118 -10.41 3.77 -4.66
N THR A 119 -9.57 4.64 -4.07
CA THR A 119 -8.20 4.90 -4.55
C THR A 119 -7.17 3.90 -4.06
N LYS A 120 -7.46 3.14 -2.99
CA LYS A 120 -6.55 2.08 -2.54
C LYS A 120 -6.43 1.01 -3.63
N PRO A 121 -5.22 0.50 -3.91
CA PRO A 121 -5.07 -0.65 -4.78
C PRO A 121 -5.88 -1.83 -4.21
N LYS A 122 -6.67 -2.50 -5.05
CA LYS A 122 -7.30 -3.76 -4.65
C LYS A 122 -6.19 -4.77 -4.34
N ARG A 123 -6.32 -5.49 -3.22
CA ARG A 123 -5.41 -6.57 -2.81
C ARG A 123 -6.20 -7.88 -2.71
N PRO A 124 -6.56 -8.51 -3.86
CA PRO A 124 -7.38 -9.72 -3.85
C PRO A 124 -6.79 -10.81 -2.95
N GLN A 125 -5.46 -10.88 -2.83
CA GLN A 125 -4.78 -11.83 -1.96
C GLN A 125 -5.16 -11.64 -0.49
N GLU A 126 -5.27 -10.40 -0.01
CA GLU A 126 -5.63 -10.11 1.39
C GLU A 126 -7.12 -10.38 1.63
N ASP A 127 -7.98 -9.99 0.67
CA ASP A 127 -9.42 -10.28 0.72
C ASP A 127 -9.69 -11.79 0.72
N GLU A 128 -8.96 -12.54 -0.11
CA GLU A 128 -9.03 -14.00 -0.17
C GLU A 128 -8.56 -14.66 1.13
N ILE A 129 -7.48 -14.17 1.75
CA ILE A 129 -7.00 -14.67 3.04
C ILE A 129 -8.08 -14.46 4.11
N ALA A 130 -8.71 -13.29 4.15
CA ALA A 130 -9.76 -12.97 5.10
C ALA A 130 -11.05 -13.80 4.88
N ALA A 131 -11.37 -14.12 3.62
CA ALA A 131 -12.57 -14.88 3.28
C ALA A 131 -12.43 -16.40 3.42
N ARG A 132 -11.20 -16.94 3.35
CA ARG A 132 -10.96 -18.38 3.41
C ARG A 132 -11.09 -18.92 4.84
N PRO A 133 -11.56 -20.17 5.02
CA PRO A 133 -11.49 -20.81 6.31
C PRO A 133 -10.03 -20.95 6.78
N PRO A 134 -9.76 -20.84 8.09
CA PRO A 134 -8.40 -20.98 8.62
C PRO A 134 -7.84 -22.37 8.30
N ALA A 135 -6.67 -22.40 7.65
CA ALA A 135 -5.92 -23.64 7.38
C ALA A 135 -4.82 -23.90 8.42
N TYR A 136 -4.69 -23.02 9.39
CA TYR A 136 -3.68 -22.99 10.43
C TYR A 136 -4.26 -22.26 11.65
N ALA A 137 -3.71 -22.54 12.83
CA ALA A 137 -4.00 -21.76 14.04
C ALA A 137 -3.20 -20.45 13.99
N SER A 138 -3.78 -19.37 14.47
CA SER A 138 -3.12 -18.06 14.58
C SER A 138 -3.26 -17.57 16.01
N SER A 139 -2.14 -17.19 16.64
CA SER A 139 -2.13 -16.64 17.99
C SER A 139 -1.30 -15.36 18.08
N GLU A 140 -1.80 -14.42 18.88
CA GLU A 140 -0.99 -13.31 19.36
C GLU A 140 0.03 -13.85 20.36
N VAL A 141 1.28 -13.42 20.20
CA VAL A 141 2.41 -13.83 21.05
C VAL A 141 3.22 -12.60 21.46
N SER A 142 3.98 -12.74 22.54
CA SER A 142 5.04 -11.80 22.89
C SER A 142 6.27 -12.55 23.36
N PHE A 143 7.44 -11.97 23.14
CA PHE A 143 8.72 -12.51 23.57
C PHE A 143 9.69 -11.40 23.92
N GLU A 144 10.64 -11.70 24.80
CA GLU A 144 11.55 -10.71 25.35
C GLU A 144 12.91 -10.75 24.63
N ASN A 145 13.39 -9.56 24.24
CA ASN A 145 14.80 -9.32 24.02
C ASN A 145 15.41 -8.79 25.32
N GLU A 146 15.84 -9.71 26.17
CA GLU A 146 16.38 -9.43 27.52
C GLU A 146 17.55 -8.43 27.47
N ALA A 147 18.44 -8.55 26.48
CA ALA A 147 19.60 -7.68 26.33
C ALA A 147 19.21 -6.21 26.10
N ALA A 148 18.06 -5.97 25.46
CA ALA A 148 17.54 -4.65 25.19
C ALA A 148 16.44 -4.21 26.18
N GLY A 149 16.02 -5.08 27.11
CA GLY A 149 14.86 -4.85 27.97
C GLY A 149 13.57 -4.57 27.18
N ALA A 150 13.45 -5.15 25.98
CA ALA A 150 12.35 -4.89 25.06
C ALA A 150 11.45 -6.12 24.91
N THR A 151 10.14 -5.91 24.94
CA THR A 151 9.14 -6.94 24.67
C THR A 151 8.61 -6.75 23.27
N LEU A 152 8.76 -7.76 22.44
CA LEU A 152 8.30 -7.75 21.05
C LEU A 152 6.98 -8.51 20.95
N ALA A 153 5.97 -7.85 20.38
CA ALA A 153 4.67 -8.46 20.13
C ALA A 153 4.62 -9.01 18.71
N GLY A 154 3.90 -10.11 18.50
CA GLY A 154 3.79 -10.73 17.19
C GLY A 154 2.61 -11.66 17.03
N THR A 155 2.54 -12.27 15.86
CA THR A 155 1.57 -13.29 15.51
C THR A 155 2.33 -14.54 15.06
N LEU A 156 1.99 -15.67 15.67
CA LEU A 156 2.49 -16.99 15.28
C LEU A 156 1.38 -17.74 14.57
N THR A 157 1.65 -18.20 13.35
CA THR A 157 0.76 -19.13 12.63
C THR A 157 1.34 -20.53 12.65
N ILE A 158 0.53 -21.51 13.08
CA ILE A 158 0.93 -22.92 13.21
C ILE A 158 0.02 -23.78 12.31
N PRO A 159 0.59 -24.57 11.38
CA PRO A 159 -0.20 -25.46 10.53
C PRO A 159 -1.04 -26.45 11.35
N HIS A 160 -2.19 -26.86 10.82
CA HIS A 160 -2.93 -27.97 11.39
C HIS A 160 -2.22 -29.30 11.14
N GLY A 161 -2.40 -30.27 12.05
CA GLY A 161 -1.87 -31.62 11.92
C GLY A 161 -0.84 -31.98 12.99
N LYS A 162 -0.07 -33.04 12.73
CA LYS A 162 0.96 -33.53 13.66
C LYS A 162 2.30 -32.85 13.35
N GLY A 163 2.75 -32.02 14.28
CA GLY A 163 4.11 -31.47 14.27
C GLY A 163 5.18 -32.49 14.72
N PRO A 164 6.41 -32.03 15.04
CA PRO A 164 6.83 -30.63 15.06
C PRO A 164 7.01 -30.05 13.63
N PHE A 165 6.68 -28.78 13.45
CA PHE A 165 6.68 -28.12 12.14
C PHE A 165 8.00 -27.41 11.85
N PRO A 166 8.50 -27.40 10.59
CA PRO A 166 9.52 -26.44 10.20
C PRO A 166 8.99 -25.02 10.42
N ALA A 167 9.86 -24.07 10.74
CA ALA A 167 9.44 -22.73 11.10
C ALA A 167 10.31 -21.63 10.48
N VAL A 168 9.74 -20.44 10.34
CA VAL A 168 10.45 -19.27 9.84
C VAL A 168 10.06 -18.01 10.58
N VAL A 169 11.04 -17.13 10.82
CA VAL A 169 10.82 -15.76 11.28
C VAL A 169 10.86 -14.81 10.07
N LEU A 170 9.83 -13.97 9.90
CA LEU A 170 9.86 -12.90 8.91
C LEU A 170 10.43 -11.61 9.54
N VAL A 171 11.50 -11.08 8.96
CA VAL A 171 12.22 -9.89 9.44
C VAL A 171 12.02 -8.73 8.48
N HIS A 172 11.48 -7.62 8.99
CA HIS A 172 11.02 -6.45 8.23
C HIS A 172 12.15 -5.59 7.67
N GLY A 173 11.77 -4.67 6.78
CA GLY A 173 12.64 -3.63 6.23
C GLY A 173 12.79 -2.40 7.12
N SER A 174 13.34 -1.32 6.56
CA SER A 174 13.57 -0.05 7.26
C SER A 174 12.29 0.72 7.57
N GLY A 175 12.33 1.53 8.64
CA GLY A 175 11.20 2.38 9.06
C GLY A 175 10.32 1.76 10.15
N PRO A 176 9.22 2.44 10.52
CA PRO A 176 8.26 1.96 11.51
C PRO A 176 7.31 0.93 10.87
N ILE A 177 7.71 -0.34 10.89
CA ILE A 177 7.00 -1.42 10.20
C ILE A 177 6.32 -2.35 11.22
N ASP A 178 5.04 -2.67 10.99
CA ASP A 178 4.27 -3.66 11.75
C ASP A 178 4.58 -5.10 11.32
N ARG A 179 4.03 -6.09 12.04
CA ARG A 179 4.22 -7.52 11.71
C ARG A 179 3.75 -7.95 10.32
N ASP A 180 2.83 -7.20 9.71
CA ASP A 180 2.30 -7.47 8.37
C ASP A 180 3.17 -6.86 7.26
N SER A 181 4.20 -6.11 7.66
CA SER A 181 5.03 -5.29 6.78
C SER A 181 4.20 -4.29 5.96
N THR A 182 3.18 -3.69 6.60
CA THR A 182 2.20 -2.84 5.93
C THR A 182 2.85 -1.66 5.23
N VAL A 183 2.73 -1.62 3.90
CA VAL A 183 3.31 -0.56 3.06
C VAL A 183 2.40 -0.29 1.87
N PHE A 184 2.08 0.98 1.62
CA PHE A 184 1.19 1.41 0.52
C PHE A 184 -0.13 0.62 0.43
N GLY A 185 -0.75 0.36 1.57
CA GLY A 185 -2.00 -0.41 1.65
C GLY A 185 -1.84 -1.86 1.20
N HIS A 186 -0.67 -2.45 1.38
CA HIS A 186 -0.40 -3.86 1.17
C HIS A 186 0.25 -4.47 2.41
N LYS A 187 -0.08 -5.74 2.69
CA LYS A 187 0.44 -6.53 3.79
C LYS A 187 1.27 -7.72 3.29
N PRO A 188 2.47 -7.51 2.74
CA PRO A 188 3.25 -8.58 2.11
C PRO A 188 3.61 -9.72 3.07
N PHE A 189 3.88 -9.44 4.36
CA PHE A 189 4.18 -10.51 5.31
C PHE A 189 2.94 -11.30 5.72
N LEU A 190 1.74 -10.71 5.67
CA LEU A 190 0.49 -11.46 5.81
C LEU A 190 0.31 -12.49 4.69
N VAL A 191 0.53 -12.06 3.44
CA VAL A 191 0.43 -12.95 2.28
C VAL A 191 1.47 -14.07 2.34
N LEU A 192 2.71 -13.76 2.70
CA LEU A 192 3.76 -14.78 2.86
C LEU A 192 3.44 -15.75 4.00
N ALA A 193 2.96 -15.25 5.15
CA ALA A 193 2.62 -16.11 6.28
C ALA A 193 1.44 -17.03 6.00
N ASP A 194 0.37 -16.55 5.35
CA ASP A 194 -0.75 -17.41 4.95
C ASP A 194 -0.29 -18.52 4.01
N TYR A 195 0.47 -18.17 2.97
CA TYR A 195 0.94 -19.14 1.98
C TYR A 195 1.83 -20.21 2.63
N LEU A 196 2.86 -19.80 3.38
CA LEU A 196 3.80 -20.73 4.02
C LEU A 196 3.10 -21.61 5.07
N SER A 197 2.17 -21.05 5.85
CA SER A 197 1.42 -21.81 6.85
C SER A 197 0.52 -22.86 6.22
N ARG A 198 -0.11 -22.54 5.08
CA ARG A 198 -0.85 -23.53 4.27
C ARG A 198 0.04 -24.63 3.68
N GLN A 199 1.33 -24.36 3.49
CA GLN A 199 2.32 -25.35 3.05
C GLN A 199 2.98 -26.13 4.21
N GLY A 200 2.47 -26.01 5.44
CA GLY A 200 2.97 -26.78 6.58
C GLY A 200 4.19 -26.17 7.28
N ILE A 201 4.42 -24.87 7.13
CA ILE A 201 5.52 -24.14 7.79
C ILE A 201 4.95 -23.20 8.85
N ALA A 202 5.41 -23.30 10.10
CA ALA A 202 5.09 -22.33 11.14
C ALA A 202 5.74 -20.96 10.84
N VAL A 203 5.00 -19.86 10.99
CA VAL A 203 5.51 -18.52 10.67
C VAL A 203 5.35 -17.59 11.86
N LEU A 204 6.46 -17.02 12.30
CA LEU A 204 6.48 -15.95 13.28
C LEU A 204 6.69 -14.61 12.58
N ARG A 205 5.76 -13.70 12.80
CA ARG A 205 5.85 -12.28 12.43
C ARG A 205 5.74 -11.46 13.69
N TYR A 206 6.47 -10.37 13.79
CA TYR A 206 6.47 -9.52 14.99
C TYR A 206 6.43 -8.06 14.60
N ASP A 207 5.91 -7.18 15.46
CA ASP A 207 6.02 -5.74 15.26
C ASP A 207 7.45 -5.34 15.55
N LYS A 208 8.04 -4.47 14.71
CA LYS A 208 9.37 -3.95 14.97
C LYS A 208 9.41 -3.25 16.33
N ARG A 209 10.56 -3.26 17.00
CA ARG A 209 10.75 -2.51 18.27
C ARG A 209 10.20 -1.09 18.19
N GLY A 210 9.47 -0.66 19.21
CA GLY A 210 8.80 0.64 19.26
C GLY A 210 7.65 0.84 18.27
N VAL A 211 7.15 -0.24 17.62
CA VAL A 211 6.01 -0.20 16.69
C VAL A 211 4.91 -1.13 17.21
N GLY A 212 3.65 -0.77 16.95
CA GLY A 212 2.50 -1.60 17.31
C GLY A 212 2.44 -1.85 18.81
N LYS A 213 2.48 -3.12 19.21
CA LYS A 213 2.49 -3.53 20.63
C LYS A 213 3.90 -3.85 21.16
N SER A 214 4.94 -3.73 20.32
CA SER A 214 6.33 -3.91 20.76
C SER A 214 6.82 -2.68 21.53
N THR A 215 7.54 -2.91 22.64
CA THR A 215 8.15 -1.85 23.45
C THR A 215 9.52 -1.44 22.88
N GLY A 216 10.23 -0.54 23.59
CA GLY A 216 11.55 -0.05 23.22
C GLY A 216 11.53 1.14 22.25
N ASN A 217 12.72 1.65 21.91
CA ASN A 217 12.89 2.80 21.01
C ASN A 217 13.57 2.37 19.70
N ARG A 218 12.86 2.54 18.58
CA ARG A 218 13.39 2.25 17.24
C ARG A 218 14.47 3.23 16.80
N ASN A 219 14.36 4.50 17.19
CA ASN A 219 15.23 5.56 16.67
C ASN A 219 16.67 5.46 17.17
N GLU A 220 16.89 4.70 18.24
CA GLU A 220 18.20 4.41 18.82
C GLU A 220 18.78 3.07 18.34
N ALA A 221 18.00 2.29 17.58
CA ALA A 221 18.38 0.94 17.21
C ALA A 221 19.21 0.89 15.92
N THR A 222 20.32 0.17 16.00
CA THR A 222 21.17 -0.22 14.87
C THR A 222 20.68 -1.52 14.24
N THR A 223 21.22 -1.88 13.07
CA THR A 223 20.98 -3.20 12.46
C THR A 223 21.45 -4.36 13.35
N LEU A 224 22.44 -4.13 14.24
CA LEU A 224 22.87 -5.15 15.22
C LEU A 224 21.77 -5.39 16.25
N ASP A 225 21.16 -4.31 16.76
CA ASP A 225 20.06 -4.43 17.72
C ASP A 225 18.84 -5.12 17.11
N LEU A 226 18.55 -4.85 15.83
CA LEU A 226 17.49 -5.53 15.09
C LEU A 226 17.80 -7.01 14.85
N ALA A 227 19.09 -7.39 14.74
CA ALA A 227 19.48 -8.79 14.72
C ALA A 227 19.28 -9.45 16.09
N ASP A 228 19.52 -8.75 17.18
CA ASP A 228 19.27 -9.30 18.52
C ASP A 228 17.77 -9.49 18.79
N ASP A 229 16.90 -8.61 18.26
CA ASP A 229 15.44 -8.80 18.25
C ASP A 229 15.03 -10.07 17.49
N ALA A 230 15.58 -10.26 16.30
CA ALA A 230 15.30 -11.44 15.49
C ALA A 230 15.88 -12.72 16.13
N ALA A 231 17.01 -12.63 16.84
CA ALA A 231 17.54 -13.72 17.65
C ALA A 231 16.59 -14.07 18.81
N ALA A 232 15.95 -13.08 19.44
CA ALA A 232 14.91 -13.32 20.45
C ALA A 232 13.70 -14.05 19.86
N ALA A 233 13.29 -13.70 18.65
CA ALA A 233 12.23 -14.39 17.92
C ALA A 233 12.58 -15.87 17.63
N LEU A 234 13.84 -16.14 17.24
CA LEU A 234 14.34 -17.51 17.05
C LEU A 234 14.38 -18.30 18.36
N ARG A 235 14.80 -17.70 19.47
CA ARG A 235 14.76 -18.33 20.80
C ARG A 235 13.34 -18.70 21.21
N PHE A 236 12.38 -17.78 21.00
CA PHE A 236 10.97 -18.04 21.25
C PHE A 236 10.47 -19.26 20.47
N LEU A 237 10.78 -19.36 19.16
CA LEU A 237 10.39 -20.53 18.36
C LEU A 237 11.06 -21.83 18.83
N ARG A 238 12.35 -21.80 19.19
CA ARG A 238 13.09 -22.98 19.67
C ARG A 238 12.58 -23.54 20.99
N ALA A 239 11.96 -22.69 21.82
CA ALA A 239 11.38 -23.12 23.09
C ALA A 239 10.03 -23.84 22.92
N ARG A 240 9.46 -23.88 21.71
CA ARG A 240 8.14 -24.48 21.48
C ARG A 240 8.22 -25.97 21.13
N PRO A 241 7.38 -26.82 21.73
CA PRO A 241 7.34 -28.25 21.43
C PRO A 241 6.72 -28.59 20.06
N ASP A 242 5.94 -27.67 19.48
CA ASP A 242 5.30 -27.82 18.17
C ASP A 242 6.19 -27.36 17.00
N VAL A 243 7.43 -26.91 17.26
CA VAL A 243 8.40 -26.44 16.26
C VAL A 243 9.60 -27.39 16.19
N ASP A 244 10.01 -27.74 14.97
CA ASP A 244 11.19 -28.57 14.73
C ASP A 244 12.43 -27.68 14.74
N ILE A 245 13.15 -27.70 15.86
CA ILE A 245 14.30 -26.83 16.11
C ILE A 245 15.43 -26.96 15.07
N ARG A 246 15.47 -28.07 14.32
CA ARG A 246 16.47 -28.32 13.26
C ARG A 246 16.08 -27.73 11.91
N ARG A 247 14.85 -27.24 11.78
CA ARG A 247 14.28 -26.69 10.53
C ARG A 247 13.69 -25.30 10.78
N ILE A 248 14.47 -24.45 11.45
CA ILE A 248 14.14 -23.04 11.65
C ILE A 248 14.99 -22.20 10.69
N GLY A 249 14.34 -21.29 9.95
CA GLY A 249 15.02 -20.31 9.09
C GLY A 249 14.57 -18.87 9.33
N VAL A 250 15.16 -17.95 8.56
CA VAL A 250 14.78 -16.53 8.54
C VAL A 250 14.52 -16.08 7.11
N ILE A 251 13.45 -15.32 6.90
CA ILE A 251 13.22 -14.58 5.65
C ILE A 251 13.33 -13.09 5.96
N GLY A 252 14.33 -12.42 5.41
CA GLY A 252 14.58 -11.00 5.62
C GLY A 252 14.24 -10.16 4.40
N HIS A 253 13.43 -9.12 4.57
CA HIS A 253 13.07 -8.18 3.50
C HIS A 253 13.80 -6.84 3.66
N SER A 254 14.39 -6.30 2.58
CA SER A 254 15.12 -5.02 2.59
C SER A 254 16.19 -4.97 3.69
N GLU A 255 16.08 -4.13 4.73
CA GLU A 255 16.97 -4.14 5.91
C GLU A 255 17.06 -5.53 6.58
N GLY A 256 15.98 -6.30 6.58
CA GLY A 256 15.98 -7.69 7.03
C GLY A 256 16.95 -8.57 6.24
N GLY A 257 17.26 -8.21 4.99
CA GLY A 257 18.29 -8.85 4.17
C GLY A 257 19.73 -8.60 4.68
N LEU A 258 19.97 -7.59 5.50
CA LEU A 258 21.23 -7.42 6.24
C LEU A 258 21.20 -8.19 7.57
N VAL A 259 20.04 -8.21 8.23
CA VAL A 259 19.84 -8.91 9.52
C VAL A 259 19.98 -10.43 9.37
N ALA A 260 19.39 -11.02 8.33
CA ALA A 260 19.41 -12.47 8.13
C ALA A 260 20.82 -13.08 8.01
N PRO A 261 21.74 -12.59 7.15
CA PRO A 261 23.11 -13.11 7.09
C PRO A 261 23.90 -12.81 8.36
N LEU A 262 23.66 -11.68 9.04
CA LEU A 262 24.27 -11.38 10.34
C LEU A 262 23.86 -12.43 11.40
N LEU A 263 22.57 -12.78 11.47
CA LEU A 263 22.10 -13.88 12.33
C LEU A 263 22.75 -15.21 11.98
N ALA A 264 22.75 -15.59 10.70
CA ALA A 264 23.35 -16.84 10.27
C ALA A 264 24.85 -16.92 10.61
N SER A 265 25.57 -15.80 10.60
CA SER A 265 26.98 -15.76 11.00
C SER A 265 27.22 -15.99 12.50
N ARG A 266 26.20 -15.71 13.34
CA ARG A 266 26.26 -15.84 14.81
C ARG A 266 25.59 -17.11 15.32
N ASP A 267 24.70 -17.71 14.53
CA ASP A 267 23.87 -18.84 14.91
C ASP A 267 24.00 -19.98 13.89
N PRO A 268 24.96 -20.90 14.09
CA PRO A 268 25.18 -22.01 13.17
C PRO A 268 24.05 -23.05 13.20
N ALA A 269 23.09 -22.96 14.13
CA ALA A 269 21.94 -23.85 14.19
C ALA A 269 20.77 -23.36 13.30
N LEU A 270 20.89 -22.20 12.65
CA LEU A 270 19.89 -21.73 11.70
C LEU A 270 19.97 -22.55 10.40
N ALA A 271 18.87 -23.16 9.98
CA ALA A 271 18.87 -24.11 8.87
C ALA A 271 19.02 -23.42 7.50
N TYR A 272 18.47 -22.22 7.34
CA TYR A 272 18.54 -21.45 6.10
C TYR A 272 18.18 -19.97 6.32
N ILE A 273 18.58 -19.14 5.37
CA ILE A 273 18.12 -17.75 5.23
C ILE A 273 17.62 -17.49 3.81
N VAL A 274 16.66 -16.57 3.69
CA VAL A 274 16.19 -16.04 2.40
C VAL A 274 16.26 -14.51 2.46
N MET A 275 16.86 -13.90 1.44
CA MET A 275 16.98 -12.45 1.32
C MET A 275 16.04 -11.95 0.22
N LEU A 276 15.08 -11.10 0.58
CA LEU A 276 14.12 -10.50 -0.34
C LEU A 276 14.43 -9.02 -0.51
N GLY A 277 14.94 -8.62 -1.68
CA GLY A 277 15.24 -7.21 -1.96
C GLY A 277 16.24 -6.57 -0.98
N GLY A 278 17.17 -7.36 -0.43
CA GLY A 278 18.21 -6.87 0.47
C GLY A 278 19.21 -5.96 -0.26
N PRO A 279 19.77 -4.94 0.42
CA PRO A 279 20.80 -4.11 -0.18
C PRO A 279 22.04 -4.96 -0.50
N PRO A 280 22.80 -4.60 -1.55
CA PRO A 280 24.03 -5.29 -1.86
C PRO A 280 25.01 -5.19 -0.68
N PRO A 281 25.94 -6.15 -0.52
CA PRO A 281 27.03 -6.01 0.44
C PRO A 281 27.73 -4.66 0.24
N ALA A 282 28.08 -3.98 1.32
CA ALA A 282 28.89 -2.78 1.20
C ALA A 282 30.16 -3.14 0.43
N ALA A 283 30.39 -2.46 -0.71
CA ALA A 283 31.60 -2.67 -1.47
C ALA A 283 32.79 -2.42 -0.54
N SER A 284 33.61 -3.44 -0.31
CA SER A 284 34.88 -3.26 0.39
C SER A 284 35.67 -2.25 -0.45
N ARG A 285 35.83 -1.02 0.05
CA ARG A 285 36.89 -0.17 -0.48
C ARG A 285 38.17 -0.92 -0.18
N SER A 286 38.79 -1.50 -1.21
CA SER A 286 40.17 -1.94 -1.10
C SER A 286 40.94 -0.73 -0.59
N ARG A 287 41.48 -0.80 0.63
CA ARG A 287 42.56 0.11 1.00
C ARG A 287 43.72 -0.27 0.10
N ALA A 288 43.84 0.44 -1.02
CA ALA A 288 45.13 0.57 -1.66
C ALA A 288 45.94 1.51 -0.76
N GLY A 289 47.03 1.01 -0.20
CA GLY A 289 47.93 1.72 0.71
C GLY A 289 48.31 0.86 1.90
#